data_AF-A0A068UC89-F1
#
_entry.id   AF-A0A068UC89-F1
#
_cell.length_a   1.000
_cell.length_b   1.000
_cell.length_c   1.000
_cell.angle_alpha   90.00
_cell.angle_beta   90.00
_cell.angle_gamma   90.00
#
_symmetry.space_group_name_H-M   'P 1'
#
loop_
_entity.id
_entity.type
_entity.pdbx_description
1 polymer ?
#
loop_
_entity_poly.entity_id
_entity_poly.type
_entity_poly.pdbx_seq_one_letter_code
_entity_poly.pdbx_strand_id
1 'polypeptide(L)'
;MGIFPFNLQAETTRILLIGPIPSTLSQIPNLKVLDLAQNSLSGEIPRLIYWNEVLQYLGLRGNKLGGTLSPNMCQFTGLWYFDVRNNSLTGSIPENIGNCTAFQVLDLSYNQLTGEIPFNIGFLQEQGRKQRKRENEKTYCMRDWEDKKL
;
A
#
# COMPACT_ATOMS: atom_id res chain seq x y z
N MET A 1 19.18 3.38 -51.68
CA MET A 1 19.37 3.77 -50.26
C MET A 1 18.16 4.59 -49.85
N GLY A 2 17.44 4.18 -48.80
CA GLY A 2 16.26 4.87 -48.31
C GLY A 2 15.17 3.89 -47.88
N ILE A 3 15.39 3.18 -46.77
CA ILE A 3 14.32 2.48 -46.07
C ILE A 3 14.00 3.36 -44.86
N PHE A 4 12.78 3.86 -44.81
CA PHE A 4 12.23 4.59 -43.69
C PHE A 4 12.38 3.74 -42.42
N PRO A 5 12.84 4.29 -41.28
CA PRO A 5 12.83 3.55 -40.04
C PRO A 5 11.37 3.31 -39.67
N PHE A 6 10.99 2.04 -39.61
CA PHE A 6 9.78 1.62 -38.91
C PHE A 6 9.87 2.21 -37.51
N ASN A 7 8.95 3.14 -37.22
CA ASN A 7 8.68 3.60 -35.87
C ASN A 7 8.14 2.39 -35.11
N LEU A 8 9.03 1.66 -34.45
CA LEU A 8 8.66 0.67 -33.46
C LEU A 8 8.13 1.45 -32.26
N GLN A 9 6.85 1.81 -32.28
CA GLN A 9 6.13 1.99 -31.04
C GLN A 9 6.24 0.65 -30.32
N ALA A 10 7.15 0.59 -29.35
CA ALA A 10 7.17 -0.47 -28.37
C ALA A 10 5.83 -0.40 -27.65
N GLU A 11 4.85 -1.15 -28.15
CA GLU A 11 3.72 -1.55 -27.34
C GLU A 11 4.32 -2.26 -26.14
N THR A 12 4.30 -1.60 -24.99
CA THR A 12 4.70 -2.17 -23.72
C THR A 12 3.79 -3.35 -23.47
N THR A 13 4.24 -4.57 -23.81
CA THR A 13 3.56 -5.81 -23.44
C THR A 13 3.41 -5.79 -21.92
N ARG A 14 2.23 -5.43 -21.44
CA ARG A 14 1.89 -5.49 -20.02
C ARG A 14 2.12 -6.94 -19.57
N ILE A 15 3.12 -7.15 -18.73
CA ILE A 15 3.33 -8.45 -18.09
C ILE A 15 2.14 -8.63 -17.14
N LEU A 16 1.18 -9.47 -17.53
CA LEU A 16 0.02 -9.81 -16.71
C LEU A 16 0.47 -10.80 -15.63
N LEU A 17 0.81 -10.30 -14.44
CA LEU A 17 1.05 -11.19 -13.31
C LEU A 17 -0.27 -11.89 -12.93
N ILE A 18 -0.23 -13.20 -12.76
CA ILE A 18 -1.37 -14.06 -12.41
C ILE A 18 -1.06 -14.89 -11.16
N GLY A 19 -2.12 -15.43 -10.54
CA GLY A 19 -1.99 -16.30 -9.37
C GLY A 19 -1.91 -15.52 -8.06
N PRO A 20 -1.64 -16.22 -6.94
CA PRO A 20 -1.58 -15.60 -5.62
C PRO A 20 -0.32 -14.75 -5.43
N ILE A 21 -0.43 -13.75 -4.56
CA ILE A 21 0.75 -13.03 -4.06
C ILE A 21 1.59 -14.01 -3.23
N PRO A 22 2.86 -14.26 -3.56
CA PRO A 22 3.71 -15.16 -2.78
C PRO A 22 3.96 -14.59 -1.39
N SER A 23 3.77 -15.40 -0.34
CA SER A 23 4.05 -14.99 1.04
C SER A 23 5.52 -14.65 1.28
N THR A 24 6.43 -15.20 0.47
CA THR A 24 7.87 -14.94 0.52
C THR A 24 8.24 -13.48 0.27
N LEU A 25 7.36 -12.68 -0.37
CA LEU A 25 7.59 -11.24 -0.55
C LEU A 25 7.72 -10.51 0.79
N SER A 26 7.10 -11.03 1.87
CA SER A 26 7.21 -10.45 3.21
C SER A 26 8.59 -10.65 3.85
N GLN A 27 9.44 -11.51 3.29
CA GLN A 27 10.77 -11.84 3.82
C GLN A 27 11.90 -11.09 3.12
N ILE A 28 11.59 -10.33 2.06
CA ILE A 28 12.60 -9.61 1.30
C ILE A 28 13.15 -8.47 2.18
N PRO A 29 14.46 -8.50 2.52
CA PRO A 29 15.05 -7.44 3.33
C PRO A 29 15.00 -6.11 2.55
N ASN A 30 14.67 -5.03 3.25
CA ASN A 30 14.61 -3.67 2.69
C ASN A 30 13.52 -3.42 1.63
N LEU A 31 12.56 -4.33 1.44
CA LEU A 31 11.44 -4.08 0.53
C LEU A 31 10.48 -3.05 1.14
N LYS A 32 10.66 -1.77 0.77
CA LYS A 32 9.83 -0.65 1.24
C LYS A 32 8.61 -0.40 0.37
N VAL A 33 8.71 -0.70 -0.92
CA VAL A 33 7.66 -0.40 -1.91
C VAL A 33 7.36 -1.68 -2.67
N LEU A 34 6.10 -2.11 -2.61
CA LEU A 34 5.56 -3.18 -3.42
C LEU A 34 4.35 -2.65 -4.18
N ASP A 35 4.53 -2.39 -5.48
CA ASP A 35 3.44 -1.99 -6.37
C ASP A 35 3.19 -3.12 -7.38
N LEU A 36 2.04 -3.76 -7.25
CA LEU A 36 1.52 -4.81 -8.12
C LEU A 36 0.19 -4.42 -8.74
N ALA A 37 -0.12 -3.12 -8.81
CA ALA A 37 -1.37 -2.63 -9.35
C ALA A 37 -1.56 -3.02 -10.82
N GLN A 38 -2.83 -3.14 -11.24
CA GLN A 38 -3.26 -3.43 -12.61
C GLN A 38 -2.72 -4.75 -13.17
N ASN A 39 -2.77 -5.81 -12.35
CA ASN A 39 -2.43 -7.17 -12.74
C ASN A 39 -3.67 -8.08 -12.68
N SER A 40 -3.48 -9.39 -12.85
CA SER A 40 -4.52 -10.41 -12.71
C SER A 40 -4.24 -11.34 -11.52
N LEU A 41 -3.62 -10.81 -10.46
CA LEU A 41 -3.37 -11.54 -9.23
C LEU A 41 -4.69 -11.92 -8.55
N SER A 42 -4.74 -13.09 -7.94
CA SER A 42 -5.95 -13.69 -7.36
C SER A 42 -5.69 -14.26 -5.97
N GLY A 43 -6.71 -14.79 -5.30
CA GLY A 43 -6.56 -15.31 -3.94
C GLY A 43 -6.44 -14.20 -2.90
N GLU A 44 -5.98 -14.53 -1.71
CA GLU A 44 -5.95 -13.61 -0.57
C GLU A 44 -4.62 -12.85 -0.46
N ILE A 45 -4.64 -11.73 0.28
CA ILE A 45 -3.41 -11.07 0.72
C ILE A 45 -2.75 -11.96 1.79
N PRO A 46 -1.52 -12.44 1.58
CA PRO A 46 -0.88 -13.38 2.50
C PRO A 46 -0.78 -12.82 3.91
N ARG A 47 -1.18 -13.64 4.90
CA ARG A 47 -1.14 -13.29 6.33
C ARG A 47 0.20 -12.65 6.73
N LEU A 48 1.32 -13.20 6.26
CA LEU A 48 2.67 -12.74 6.62
C LEU A 48 2.99 -11.31 6.18
N ILE A 49 2.32 -10.77 5.16
CA ILE A 49 2.53 -9.38 4.74
C ILE A 49 2.11 -8.43 5.86
N TYR A 50 1.05 -8.74 6.62
CA TYR A 50 0.55 -7.90 7.72
C TYR A 50 1.56 -7.75 8.89
N TRP A 51 2.56 -8.63 9.01
CA TRP A 51 3.63 -8.53 10.02
C TRP A 51 4.93 -7.96 9.45
N ASN A 52 4.91 -7.41 8.22
CA ASN A 52 6.12 -6.82 7.67
C ASN A 52 6.39 -5.45 8.31
N GLU A 53 7.56 -5.31 8.94
CA GLU A 53 7.98 -4.10 9.65
C GLU A 53 8.71 -3.07 8.76
N VAL A 54 9.04 -3.46 7.51
CA VAL A 54 9.87 -2.67 6.60
C VAL A 54 9.06 -2.02 5.48
N LEU A 55 7.95 -2.64 5.09
CA LEU A 55 7.10 -2.23 3.99
C LEU A 55 6.37 -0.93 4.34
N GLN A 56 6.46 0.04 3.44
CA GLN A 56 5.95 1.39 3.60
C GLN A 56 4.81 1.68 2.61
N TYR A 57 4.88 1.07 1.43
CA TYR A 57 3.90 1.21 0.36
C TYR A 57 3.48 -0.15 -0.17
N LEU A 58 2.17 -0.41 -0.19
CA LEU A 58 1.57 -1.60 -0.77
C LEU A 58 0.43 -1.21 -1.72
N GLY A 59 0.73 -1.25 -3.02
CA GLY A 59 -0.23 -1.00 -4.10
C GLY A 59 -0.69 -2.30 -4.73
N LEU A 60 -1.97 -2.64 -4.58
CA LEU A 60 -2.59 -3.85 -5.10
C LEU A 60 -3.83 -3.55 -5.95
N ARG A 61 -4.04 -2.28 -6.30
CA ARG A 61 -5.22 -1.79 -7.03
C ARG A 61 -5.46 -2.52 -8.34
N GLY A 62 -6.70 -2.86 -8.65
CA GLY A 62 -7.06 -3.40 -9.97
C GLY A 62 -6.50 -4.79 -10.20
N ASN A 63 -6.70 -5.68 -9.23
CA ASN A 63 -6.42 -7.11 -9.33
C ASN A 63 -7.73 -7.89 -9.11
N LYS A 64 -7.63 -9.21 -8.91
CA LYS A 64 -8.75 -10.12 -8.60
C LYS A 64 -8.60 -10.70 -7.17
N LEU A 65 -8.00 -9.94 -6.26
CA LEU A 65 -7.75 -10.38 -4.89
C LEU A 65 -9.08 -10.53 -4.14
N GLY A 66 -9.23 -11.60 -3.38
CA GLY A 66 -10.38 -11.90 -2.56
C GLY A 66 -10.00 -12.15 -1.10
N GLY A 67 -10.87 -12.85 -0.38
CA GLY A 67 -10.75 -13.03 1.07
C GLY A 67 -11.16 -11.80 1.85
N THR A 68 -10.86 -11.80 3.14
CA THR A 68 -11.25 -10.72 4.07
C THR A 68 -10.06 -9.88 4.49
N LEU A 69 -10.34 -8.66 4.94
CA LEU A 69 -9.36 -7.82 5.62
C LEU A 69 -8.97 -8.47 6.95
N SER A 70 -7.66 -8.58 7.22
CA SER A 70 -7.19 -9.20 8.46
C SER A 70 -7.56 -8.35 9.68
N PRO A 71 -8.07 -8.94 10.79
CA PRO A 71 -8.19 -8.20 12.05
C PRO A 71 -6.85 -7.72 12.61
N ASN A 72 -5.73 -8.26 12.10
CA ASN A 72 -4.37 -7.87 12.46
C ASN A 72 -3.80 -6.78 11.53
N MET A 73 -4.61 -6.05 10.78
CA MET A 73 -4.14 -4.98 9.88
C MET A 73 -3.26 -3.93 10.56
N CYS A 74 -3.47 -3.66 11.86
CA CYS A 74 -2.64 -2.70 12.58
C CYS A 74 -1.24 -3.22 12.97
N GLN A 75 -0.90 -4.46 12.60
CA GLN A 75 0.47 -5.00 12.73
C GLN A 75 1.43 -4.43 11.68
N PHE A 76 0.90 -3.76 10.65
CA PHE A 76 1.69 -2.94 9.75
C PHE A 76 2.21 -1.69 10.48
N THR A 77 3.34 -1.81 11.16
CA THR A 77 3.92 -0.71 11.92
C THR A 77 4.57 0.37 11.04
N GLY A 78 4.99 0.02 9.82
CA GLY A 78 5.64 0.92 8.86
C GLY A 78 4.82 1.30 7.63
N LEU A 79 3.67 0.65 7.39
CA LEU A 79 2.90 0.81 6.16
C LEU A 79 2.04 2.08 6.21
N TRP A 80 2.40 3.09 5.42
CA TRP A 80 1.66 4.35 5.38
C TRP A 80 0.68 4.43 4.22
N TYR A 81 0.91 3.65 3.15
CA TYR A 81 0.03 3.57 1.97
C TYR A 81 -0.42 2.14 1.73
N PHE A 82 -1.74 1.91 1.80
CA PHE A 82 -2.37 0.64 1.46
C PHE A 82 -3.54 0.87 0.50
N ASP A 83 -3.38 0.40 -0.74
CA ASP A 83 -4.39 0.53 -1.80
C ASP A 83 -4.74 -0.85 -2.35
N VAL A 84 -5.94 -1.30 -2.02
CA VAL A 84 -6.55 -2.54 -2.54
C VAL A 84 -7.79 -2.22 -3.37
N ARG A 85 -7.90 -1.00 -3.86
CA ARG A 85 -9.05 -0.55 -4.64
C ARG A 85 -9.29 -1.44 -5.85
N ASN A 86 -10.55 -1.64 -6.22
CA ASN A 86 -10.91 -2.40 -7.42
C ASN A 86 -10.37 -3.84 -7.36
N ASN A 87 -10.84 -4.58 -6.36
CA ASN A 87 -10.59 -6.00 -6.13
C ASN A 87 -11.92 -6.68 -5.73
N SER A 88 -11.85 -7.93 -5.27
CA SER A 88 -12.99 -8.75 -4.86
C SER A 88 -12.98 -9.06 -3.35
N LEU A 89 -12.41 -8.18 -2.51
CA LEU A 89 -12.38 -8.39 -1.06
C LEU A 89 -13.79 -8.38 -0.47
N THR A 90 -14.06 -9.27 0.49
CA THR A 90 -15.36 -9.44 1.15
C THR A 90 -15.25 -9.26 2.67
N GLY A 91 -16.37 -9.38 3.39
CA GLY A 91 -16.43 -9.24 4.85
C GLY A 91 -16.44 -7.79 5.31
N SER A 92 -16.26 -7.55 6.60
CA SER A 92 -16.30 -6.22 7.21
C SER A 92 -14.92 -5.59 7.37
N ILE A 93 -14.91 -4.25 7.49
CA ILE A 93 -13.71 -3.51 7.90
C ILE A 93 -13.48 -3.85 9.38
N PRO A 94 -12.26 -4.26 9.78
CA PRO A 94 -11.96 -4.58 11.18
C PRO A 94 -12.28 -3.42 12.13
N GLU A 95 -12.93 -3.70 13.26
CA GLU A 95 -13.33 -2.68 14.25
C GLU A 95 -12.14 -1.91 14.84
N ASN A 96 -10.96 -2.52 14.86
CA ASN A 96 -9.73 -1.92 15.35
C ASN A 96 -9.01 -1.05 14.30
N ILE A 97 -9.58 -0.81 13.12
CA ILE A 97 -8.92 -0.06 12.03
C ILE A 97 -8.44 1.32 12.46
N GLY A 98 -9.16 2.00 13.36
CA GLY A 98 -8.74 3.30 13.92
C GLY A 98 -7.45 3.26 14.75
N ASN A 99 -7.00 2.07 15.19
CA ASN A 99 -5.76 1.89 15.94
C ASN A 99 -4.52 1.75 15.03
N CYS A 100 -4.70 1.67 13.72
CA CYS A 100 -3.61 1.47 12.77
C CYS A 100 -2.87 2.80 12.53
N THR A 101 -2.04 3.21 13.48
CA THR A 101 -1.41 4.54 13.53
C THR A 101 -0.43 4.84 12.39
N ALA A 102 0.06 3.82 11.69
CA ALA A 102 0.96 3.98 10.55
C ALA A 102 0.26 4.47 9.29
N PHE A 103 -1.02 4.11 9.10
CA PHE A 103 -1.74 4.42 7.86
C PHE A 103 -1.99 5.91 7.69
N GLN A 104 -1.61 6.42 6.52
CA GLN A 104 -1.94 7.76 6.05
C GLN A 104 -2.92 7.72 4.89
N VAL A 105 -2.81 6.68 4.06
CA VAL A 105 -3.70 6.41 2.93
C VAL A 105 -4.18 4.96 3.01
N LEU A 106 -5.49 4.80 3.06
CA LEU A 106 -6.19 3.52 3.03
C LEU A 106 -7.30 3.62 1.99
N ASP A 107 -7.12 2.96 0.84
CA ASP A 107 -8.16 2.88 -0.20
C ASP A 107 -8.69 1.45 -0.31
N LEU A 108 -9.92 1.27 0.16
CA LEU A 108 -10.68 0.02 0.12
C LEU A 108 -11.80 0.04 -0.92
N SER A 109 -11.94 1.12 -1.69
CA SER A 109 -13.08 1.34 -2.57
C SER A 109 -13.17 0.32 -3.71
N TYR A 110 -14.36 0.16 -4.30
CA TYR A 110 -14.60 -0.82 -5.37
C TYR A 110 -14.20 -2.26 -4.97
N ASN A 111 -14.66 -2.69 -3.80
CA ASN A 111 -14.60 -4.08 -3.33
C ASN A 111 -16.02 -4.54 -2.98
N GLN A 112 -16.15 -5.77 -2.47
CA GLN A 112 -17.40 -6.38 -2.02
C GLN A 112 -17.50 -6.40 -0.49
N LEU A 113 -16.95 -5.37 0.17
CA LEU A 113 -16.98 -5.23 1.62
C LEU A 113 -18.43 -4.97 2.10
N THR A 114 -18.78 -5.56 3.23
CA THR A 114 -20.11 -5.54 3.85
C THR A 114 -20.01 -5.12 5.32
N GLY A 115 -21.15 -4.86 5.97
CA GLY A 115 -21.17 -4.47 7.38
C GLY A 115 -20.97 -2.96 7.58
N GLU A 116 -20.86 -2.55 8.83
CA GLU A 116 -20.79 -1.13 9.19
C GLU A 116 -19.38 -0.57 9.02
N ILE A 117 -19.29 0.73 8.75
CA ILE A 117 -18.02 1.45 8.76
C ILE A 117 -17.65 1.69 10.24
N PRO A 118 -16.50 1.20 10.73
CA PRO A 118 -16.09 1.42 12.13
C PRO A 118 -16.02 2.91 12.46
N PHE A 119 -16.66 3.32 13.56
CA PHE A 119 -16.74 4.73 13.95
C PHE A 119 -15.37 5.40 14.17
N ASN A 120 -14.35 4.60 14.48
CA ASN A 120 -12.97 5.04 14.72
C ASN A 120 -12.13 5.17 13.44
N ILE A 121 -12.66 4.86 12.25
CA ILE A 121 -11.90 4.94 10.99
C ILE A 121 -11.38 6.36 10.71
N GLY A 122 -12.10 7.40 11.18
CA GLY A 122 -11.70 8.80 11.07
C GLY A 122 -10.40 9.13 11.82
N PHE A 123 -10.00 8.32 12.82
CA PHE A 123 -8.76 8.54 13.56
C PHE A 123 -7.52 8.38 12.68
N LEU A 124 -7.59 7.60 11.60
CA LEU A 124 -6.50 7.47 10.63
C LEU A 124 -6.10 8.82 10.02
N GLN A 125 -7.07 9.69 9.74
CA GLN A 125 -6.82 11.02 9.20
C GLN A 125 -6.02 11.90 10.17
N GLU A 126 -6.29 11.78 11.47
CA GLU A 126 -5.55 12.53 12.48
C GLU A 126 -4.11 12.05 12.62
N GLN A 127 -3.87 10.74 12.57
CA GLN A 127 -2.52 10.17 12.68
C GLN A 127 -1.65 10.56 11.49
N GLY A 128 -2.19 10.48 10.26
CA GLY A 128 -1.47 10.92 9.07
C GLY A 128 -1.12 12.41 9.07
N ARG A 129 -1.92 13.26 9.73
CA ARG A 129 -1.58 14.68 9.94
C ARG A 129 -0.45 14.86 10.95
N LYS A 130 -0.40 14.06 12.02
CA LYS A 130 0.67 14.10 13.03
C LYS A 130 2.02 13.64 12.45
N GLN A 131 2.02 12.60 11.62
CA GLN A 131 3.24 12.09 10.99
C GLN A 131 3.87 13.13 10.06
N ARG A 132 3.06 13.78 9.20
CA ARG A 132 3.53 14.84 8.31
C ARG A 132 4.12 16.05 9.04
N LYS A 133 3.56 16.43 10.20
CA LYS A 133 4.14 17.49 11.04
C LYS A 133 5.52 17.10 11.59
N ARG A 134 5.67 15.88 12.10
CA ARG A 134 6.95 15.37 12.63
C ARG A 134 8.05 15.25 11.56
N GLU A 135 7.70 14.86 10.33
CA GLU A 135 8.65 14.80 9.21
C GLU A 135 9.10 16.21 8.75
N ASN A 136 8.16 17.16 8.70
CA ASN A 136 8.47 18.55 8.39
C ASN A 136 9.36 19.21 9.48
N GLU A 137 9.10 18.91 10.76
CA GLU A 137 9.95 19.37 11.88
C GLU A 137 11.36 18.77 11.82
N LYS A 138 11.50 17.48 11.48
CA LYS A 138 12.81 16.86 11.26
C LYS A 138 13.57 17.48 10.11
N THR A 139 12.87 17.88 9.05
CA THR A 139 13.47 18.57 7.90
C THR A 139 13.94 19.98 8.29
N TYR A 140 13.21 20.67 9.18
CA TYR A 140 13.61 21.98 9.71
C TYR A 140 14.87 21.89 10.60
N CYS A 141 14.91 20.92 11.52
CA CYS A 141 16.09 20.70 12.37
C CYS A 141 17.35 20.31 11.57
N MET A 142 17.22 19.64 10.41
CA MET A 142 18.35 19.36 9.54
C MET A 142 18.85 20.62 8.80
N ARG A 143 17.96 21.50 8.33
CA ARG A 143 18.35 22.78 7.71
C ARG A 143 19.07 23.70 8.70
N ASP A 144 18.57 23.80 9.92
CA ASP A 144 19.20 24.57 11.00
C ASP A 144 20.60 24.02 11.40
N TRP A 145 20.90 22.75 11.08
CA TRP A 145 22.20 22.12 11.30
C TRP A 145 23.19 22.38 10.15
N GLU A 146 22.71 22.56 8.93
CA GLU A 146 23.53 22.95 7.77
C GLU A 146 23.88 24.44 7.80
N ASP A 147 22.96 25.29 8.27
CA ASP A 147 23.20 26.74 8.42
C ASP A 147 24.19 27.12 9.54
N LYS A 148 24.48 26.19 10.46
CA LYS A 148 25.47 26.35 11.54
C LYS A 148 26.86 25.79 11.22
N LYS A 149 27.09 25.35 9.98
CA LYS A 149 28.40 24.86 9.48
C LYS A 149 29.18 25.88 8.64
N LEU A 150 28.76 27.14 8.63
CA LEU A 150 29.53 28.26 8.06
C LEU A 150 30.13 29.13 9.18
#